data_AF-A0A2T4CXK4-F1
#
_entry.id   AF-A0A2T4CXK4-F1
#
_cell.length_a   1.000
_cell.length_b   1.000
_cell.length_c   1.000
_cell.angle_alpha   90.00
_cell.angle_beta   90.00
_cell.angle_gamma   90.00
#
_symmetry.space_group_name_H-M   'P 1'
#
loop_
_entity.id
_entity.type
_entity.pdbx_description
1 polymer ?
#
loop_
_entity_poly.entity_id
_entity_poly.type
_entity_poly.pdbx_seq_one_letter_code
_entity_poly.pdbx_strand_id
1 'polypeptide(L)'
;TLGEDEAVAEPVIYMMDHFVIGGFYRVHTGRGVDENLNAPGMHFEPLAFAQSCITPDKFDKPDAEPNRFYAYGVIARLALLAAARELA
;
A
#
# COMPACT_ATOMS: atom_id res chain seq x y z
N THR A 1 10.69 -5.55 0.74
CA THR A 1 11.03 -6.11 -0.58
C THR A 1 10.00 -7.17 -0.94
N LEU A 2 9.75 -7.42 -2.23
CA LEU A 2 8.68 -8.30 -2.71
C LEU A 2 9.16 -9.15 -3.90
N GLY A 3 8.63 -10.38 -4.02
CA GLY A 3 8.94 -11.30 -5.13
C GLY A 3 10.24 -12.09 -4.96
N GLU A 4 10.56 -12.95 -5.92
CA GLU A 4 11.77 -13.81 -5.92
C GLU A 4 13.07 -12.98 -5.92
N ASP A 5 13.02 -11.79 -6.51
CA ASP A 5 14.17 -10.88 -6.63
C ASP A 5 14.33 -9.96 -5.40
N GLU A 6 13.48 -10.08 -4.37
CA GLU A 6 13.42 -9.16 -3.23
C GLU A 6 13.47 -7.68 -3.67
N ALA A 7 12.73 -7.34 -4.72
CA ALA A 7 12.74 -6.01 -5.28
C ALA A 7 12.10 -5.00 -4.31
N VAL A 8 12.57 -3.74 -4.34
CA VAL A 8 11.97 -2.66 -3.56
C VAL A 8 10.55 -2.41 -4.05
N ALA A 9 9.60 -2.30 -3.13
CA ALA A 9 8.20 -2.15 -3.47
C ALA A 9 7.49 -1.17 -2.53
N GLU A 10 6.52 -0.44 -3.05
CA GLU A 10 5.69 0.49 -2.29
C GLU A 10 4.19 0.24 -2.53
N PRO A 11 3.36 0.31 -1.48
CA PRO A 11 1.93 0.01 -1.60
C PRO A 11 1.18 1.20 -2.23
N VAL A 12 0.27 0.89 -3.15
CA VAL A 12 -0.70 1.82 -3.73
C VAL A 12 -2.09 1.39 -3.32
N ILE A 13 -2.85 2.29 -2.69
CA ILE A 13 -4.19 2.00 -2.14
C ILE A 13 -5.26 2.71 -2.98
N TYR A 14 -6.28 1.95 -3.39
CA TYR A 14 -7.44 2.44 -4.12
C TYR A 14 -8.63 2.62 -3.18
N MET A 15 -9.31 3.75 -3.35
CA MET A 15 -10.53 4.08 -2.61
C MET A 15 -11.65 4.45 -3.59
N MET A 16 -12.88 4.07 -3.25
CA MET A 16 -14.09 4.61 -3.85
C MET A 16 -14.88 5.31 -2.75
N ASP A 17 -15.19 6.58 -2.96
CA ASP A 17 -15.65 7.47 -1.88
C ASP A 17 -14.66 7.39 -0.69
N HIS A 18 -15.12 7.03 0.52
CA HIS A 18 -14.26 6.89 1.70
C HIS A 18 -13.90 5.43 2.04
N PHE A 19 -14.24 4.47 1.17
CA PHE A 19 -14.01 3.04 1.38
C PHE A 19 -12.73 2.58 0.68
N VAL A 20 -11.89 1.83 1.41
CA VAL A 20 -10.73 1.14 0.85
C VAL A 20 -11.22 -0.11 0.12
N ILE A 21 -10.92 -0.22 -1.17
CA ILE A 21 -11.44 -1.30 -2.03
C ILE A 21 -10.36 -2.25 -2.54
N GLY A 22 -9.10 -1.85 -2.50
CA GLY A 22 -8.07 -2.56 -3.26
C GLY A 22 -6.74 -1.81 -3.32
N GLY A 23 -5.78 -2.41 -3.99
CA GLY A 23 -4.45 -1.84 -4.17
C GLY A 23 -3.54 -2.74 -5.00
N PHE A 24 -2.31 -2.29 -5.21
CA PHE A 24 -1.22 -3.07 -5.78
C PHE A 24 0.11 -2.63 -5.17
N TYR A 25 1.14 -3.45 -5.30
CA TYR A 25 2.51 -3.00 -5.04
C TYR A 25 3.13 -2.53 -6.34
N ARG A 26 3.66 -1.30 -6.31
CA ARG A 26 4.58 -0.87 -7.35
C ARG A 26 5.96 -1.42 -7.01
N VAL A 27 6.49 -2.28 -7.88
CA VAL A 27 7.76 -2.98 -7.71
C VAL A 27 8.81 -2.38 -8.63
N HIS A 28 10.01 -2.17 -8.07
CA HIS A 28 11.15 -1.58 -8.74
C HIS A 28 12.23 -2.64 -8.95
N THR A 29 12.20 -3.32 -10.09
CA THR A 29 13.06 -4.48 -10.40
C THR A 29 14.52 -4.13 -10.71
N GLY A 30 14.82 -2.86 -10.99
CA GLY A 30 16.15 -2.39 -11.37
C GLY A 30 16.81 -1.42 -10.39
N ARG A 31 16.32 -1.33 -9.14
CA ARG A 31 16.76 -0.31 -8.18
C ARG A 31 17.19 -0.90 -6.85
N GLY A 32 18.29 -0.38 -6.31
CA GLY A 32 18.75 -0.66 -4.95
C GLY A 32 17.92 0.08 -3.89
N VAL A 33 18.12 -0.28 -2.61
CA VAL A 33 17.38 0.27 -1.45
C VAL A 33 17.49 1.79 -1.31
N ASP A 34 18.63 2.36 -1.71
CA ASP A 34 18.92 3.80 -1.58
C ASP A 34 18.64 4.62 -2.85
N GLU A 35 18.11 3.98 -3.91
CA GLU A 35 17.88 4.67 -5.18
C GLU A 35 16.50 5.34 -5.24
N ASN A 36 16.46 6.54 -5.83
CA ASN A 36 15.23 7.31 -5.98
C ASN A 36 14.16 6.50 -6.74
N LEU A 37 13.01 6.27 -6.11
CA LEU A 37 11.94 5.43 -6.68
C LEU A 37 11.10 6.14 -7.77
N ASN A 38 11.33 7.42 -8.05
CA ASN A 38 10.51 8.22 -8.98
C ASN A 38 10.88 8.08 -10.48
N ALA A 39 11.45 6.95 -10.91
CA ALA A 39 11.93 6.80 -12.28
C ALA A 39 11.05 5.87 -13.15
N PRO A 40 11.03 6.08 -14.47
CA PRO A 40 10.29 5.22 -15.40
C PRO A 40 10.83 3.78 -15.44
N GLY A 41 9.94 2.79 -15.40
CA GLY A 41 10.27 1.36 -15.34
C GLY A 41 9.32 0.56 -14.43
N MET A 42 8.03 0.92 -14.42
CA MET A 42 7.08 0.49 -13.39
C MET A 42 6.65 -0.97 -13.65
N HIS A 43 7.07 -1.89 -12.79
CA HIS A 43 6.47 -3.22 -12.70
C HIS A 43 5.39 -3.21 -11.62
N PHE A 44 4.22 -3.76 -11.95
CA PHE A 44 3.08 -3.81 -11.04
C PHE A 44 2.82 -5.25 -10.67
N GLU A 45 3.05 -5.58 -9.41
CA GLU A 45 2.65 -6.87 -8.87
C GLU A 45 1.26 -6.72 -8.25
N PRO A 46 0.28 -7.55 -8.66
CA PRO A 46 -1.05 -7.50 -8.10
C PRO A 46 -0.96 -7.71 -6.59
N LEU A 47 -1.40 -6.71 -5.82
CA LEU A 47 -1.72 -6.93 -4.42
C LEU A 47 -3.15 -7.45 -4.39
N ALA A 48 -3.30 -8.75 -4.66
CA ALA A 48 -4.49 -9.43 -4.18
C ALA A 48 -4.41 -9.33 -2.66
N PHE A 49 -5.17 -8.42 -2.06
CA PHE A 49 -5.34 -8.39 -0.61
C PHE A 49 -5.85 -9.78 -0.21
N ALA A 50 -4.95 -10.65 0.26
CA ALA A 50 -5.32 -11.97 0.74
C ALA A 50 -6.29 -11.84 1.93
N GLN A 51 -6.22 -10.70 2.63
CA GLN A 51 -7.07 -10.34 3.76
C GLN A 51 -7.58 -8.89 3.64
N SER A 52 -8.78 -8.67 4.15
CA SER A 52 -9.47 -7.38 4.12
C SER A 52 -8.69 -6.28 4.87
N CYS A 53 -8.51 -5.11 4.25
CA CYS A 53 -7.80 -3.96 4.83
C CYS A 53 -8.58 -3.23 5.93
N ILE A 54 -9.79 -3.69 6.24
CA ILE A 54 -10.67 -3.06 7.23
C ILE A 54 -10.91 -3.94 8.46
N THR A 55 -10.24 -5.09 8.54
CA THR A 55 -10.40 -6.06 9.64
C THR A 55 -9.04 -6.35 10.32
N PRO A 56 -8.54 -5.45 11.18
CA PRO A 56 -7.34 -5.71 11.97
C PRO A 56 -7.61 -6.78 13.05
N ASP A 57 -6.59 -7.58 13.36
CA ASP A 57 -6.59 -8.52 14.48
C ASP A 57 -5.88 -7.91 15.69
N LYS A 58 -6.65 -7.63 16.75
CA LYS A 58 -6.14 -7.01 17.98
C LYS A 58 -5.27 -7.95 18.83
N PHE A 59 -5.34 -9.25 18.59
CA PHE A 59 -4.63 -10.26 19.37
C PHE A 59 -3.36 -10.76 18.67
N ASP A 60 -3.19 -10.46 17.39
CA ASP A 60 -1.98 -10.77 16.64
C ASP A 60 -0.94 -9.64 16.76
N LYS A 61 0.25 -9.88 16.20
CA LYS A 61 1.35 -8.94 16.19
C LYS A 61 0.95 -7.64 15.47
N PRO A 62 1.48 -6.48 15.90
CA PRO A 62 1.22 -5.21 15.22
C PRO A 62 1.57 -5.21 13.73
N ASP A 63 2.62 -5.93 13.34
CA ASP A 63 3.07 -6.08 11.94
C ASP A 63 2.57 -7.36 11.27
N ALA A 64 1.58 -8.04 11.88
CA ALA A 64 0.85 -9.08 11.19
C ALA A 64 0.20 -8.50 9.93
N GLU A 65 0.14 -9.29 8.87
CA GLU A 65 -0.37 -8.88 7.56
C GLU A 65 -1.70 -8.07 7.61
N PRO A 66 -2.76 -8.50 8.32
CA PRO A 66 -4.02 -7.76 8.33
C PRO A 66 -3.91 -6.42 9.07
N ASN A 67 -3.06 -6.35 10.09
CA ASN A 67 -2.80 -5.14 10.86
C ASN A 67 -1.97 -4.12 10.07
N ARG A 68 -0.95 -4.59 9.35
CA ARG A 68 -0.16 -3.77 8.45
C ARG A 68 -1.02 -3.18 7.33
N PHE A 69 -1.88 -3.99 6.70
CA PHE A 69 -2.81 -3.49 5.68
C PHE A 69 -3.86 -2.52 6.23
N TYR A 70 -4.35 -2.77 7.45
CA TYR A 70 -5.22 -1.82 8.13
C TYR A 70 -4.53 -0.46 8.35
N ALA A 71 -3.27 -0.47 8.78
CA ALA A 71 -2.48 0.74 8.95
C ALA A 71 -2.34 1.52 7.62
N TYR A 72 -2.05 0.83 6.51
CA TYR A 72 -2.03 1.46 5.18
C TYR A 72 -3.37 2.11 4.83
N GLY A 73 -4.48 1.42 5.09
CA GLY A 73 -5.83 1.95 4.87
C GLY A 73 -6.19 3.15 5.77
N VAL A 74 -5.66 3.22 7.00
CA VAL A 74 -5.81 4.40 7.86
C VAL A 74 -5.10 5.61 7.25
N ILE A 75 -3.83 5.45 6.86
CA ILE A 75 -3.04 6.55 6.25
C ILE A 75 -3.67 7.01 4.93
N ALA A 76 -4.14 6.08 4.09
CA ALA A 76 -4.82 6.41 2.84
C ALA A 76 -6.08 7.28 3.07
N ARG A 77 -6.91 6.95 4.07
CA ARG A 77 -8.10 7.74 4.40
C ARG A 77 -7.77 9.12 4.97
N LEU A 78 -6.69 9.25 5.74
CA LEU A 78 -6.21 10.55 6.19
C LEU A 78 -5.75 11.42 5.01
N ALA A 79 -5.04 10.84 4.05
CA ALA A 79 -4.64 11.52 2.82
C ALA A 79 -5.87 11.93 1.97
N LEU A 80 -6.86 11.05 1.85
CA LEU A 80 -8.14 11.37 1.18
C LEU A 80 -8.84 12.55 1.86
N LEU A 81 -8.93 12.55 3.20
CA LEU A 81 -9.55 13.64 3.94
C LEU A 81 -8.80 14.97 3.75
N ALA A 82 -7.46 14.94 3.73
CA ALA A 82 -6.65 16.11 3.45
C ALA A 82 -6.90 16.65 2.04
N ALA A 83 -6.88 15.78 1.02
CA ALA A 83 -7.15 16.16 -0.36
C ALA A 83 -8.58 16.69 -0.56
N ALA A 84 -9.58 16.08 0.09
CA ALA A 84 -10.97 16.55 0.05
C ALA A 84 -11.12 17.95 0.67
N ARG A 85 -10.35 18.27 1.72
CA ARG A 85 -10.30 19.62 2.31
C ARG A 85 -9.57 20.63 1.43
N GLU A 86 -8.56 20.20 0.69
CA GLU A 86 -7.82 21.06 -0.23
C GLU A 86 -8.67 21.45 -1.46
N LEU A 87 -9.55 20.56 -1.91
CA LEU A 87 -10.44 20.79 -3.05
C LEU A 87 -11.68 21.64 -2.74
N ALA A 88 -12.02 21.83 -1.46
CA ALA A 88 -13.22 22.53 -0.99
C ALA A 88 -13.01 24.05 -0.88
#